data_AF-A0A939LXP6-F1
#
_entry.id   AF-A0A939LXP6-F1
#
_cell.length_a   1.000
_cell.length_b   1.000
_cell.length_c   1.000
_cell.angle_alpha   90.00
_cell.angle_beta   90.00
_cell.angle_gamma   90.00
#
_symmetry.space_group_name_H-M   'P 1'
#
loop_
_entity.id
_entity.type
_entity.pdbx_description
1 polymer ?
#
loop_
_entity_poly.entity_id
_entity_poly.type
_entity_poly.pdbx_seq_one_letter_code
_entity_poly.pdbx_strand_id
1 'polypeptide(L)'
;MIGIKRTAVTRIEGLKRKPNIDAVFICALVFNMSPLQLFPGLMSELHEAVLRRANELYEELQGDSSKTTRIKLDFLEQLFQRSETKPLDSSV
;
A
#
# COMPACT_ATOMS: atom_id res chain seq x y z
N MET A 1 4.09 2.69 27.87
CA MET A 1 3.17 2.39 26.75
C MET A 1 2.27 3.60 26.56
N ILE A 2 2.46 4.34 25.46
CA ILE A 2 1.69 5.53 25.09
C ILE A 2 0.26 5.09 24.75
N GLY A 3 -0.74 5.53 25.53
CA GLY A 3 -2.15 5.76 25.16
C GLY A 3 -3.01 4.66 24.52
N ILE A 4 -2.45 3.56 24.03
CA ILE A 4 -3.18 2.52 23.31
C ILE A 4 -3.59 1.46 24.35
N LYS A 5 -4.91 1.30 24.52
CA LYS A 5 -5.45 0.25 25.42
C LYS A 5 -4.89 -1.11 24.99
N ARG A 6 -4.35 -1.89 25.94
CA ARG A 6 -3.77 -3.23 25.72
C ARG A 6 -4.64 -4.15 24.84
N THR A 7 -5.96 -4.02 24.97
CA THR A 7 -6.95 -4.75 24.17
C THR A 7 -6.96 -4.42 22.67
N ALA A 8 -6.53 -3.22 22.28
CA ALA A 8 -6.44 -2.82 20.88
C ALA A 8 -5.25 -3.51 20.19
N VAL A 9 -4.10 -3.55 20.86
CA VAL A 9 -2.90 -4.28 20.41
C VAL A 9 -3.23 -5.76 20.22
N THR A 10 -3.82 -6.42 21.22
CA THR A 10 -4.19 -7.84 21.13
C THR A 10 -5.22 -8.15 20.04
N ARG A 11 -6.12 -7.20 19.70
CA ARG A 11 -7.08 -7.40 18.60
C ARG A 11 -6.47 -7.21 17.22
N ILE A 12 -5.48 -6.32 17.10
CA ILE A 12 -4.71 -6.13 15.87
C ILE A 12 -3.82 -7.37 15.65
N GLU A 13 -3.09 -7.80 16.68
CA GLU A 13 -2.28 -9.02 16.65
C GLU A 13 -3.11 -10.28 16.38
N GLY A 14 -4.32 -10.35 16.93
CA GLY A 14 -5.26 -11.45 16.69
C GLY A 14 -6.05 -11.37 15.39
N LEU A 15 -5.72 -10.47 14.46
CA LEU A 15 -6.42 -10.23 13.18
C LEU A 15 -7.93 -9.92 13.30
N LYS A 16 -8.42 -9.56 14.50
CA LYS A 16 -9.85 -9.32 14.74
C LYS A 16 -10.33 -7.96 14.22
N ARG A 17 -9.43 -7.07 13.83
CA ARG A 17 -9.73 -5.76 13.23
C ARG A 17 -8.58 -5.30 12.35
N LYS A 18 -8.84 -4.92 11.10
CA LYS A 18 -7.86 -4.23 10.25
C LYS A 18 -7.51 -2.88 10.89
N PRO A 19 -6.21 -2.56 11.07
CA PRO A 19 -5.82 -1.26 11.62
C PRO A 19 -6.20 -0.17 10.62
N ASN A 20 -6.68 0.96 11.12
CA ASN A 20 -6.88 2.15 10.28
C ASN A 20 -5.52 2.83 10.02
N ILE A 21 -5.52 3.83 9.13
CA ILE A 21 -4.28 4.51 8.73
C ILE A 21 -3.54 5.15 9.91
N ASP A 22 -4.29 5.75 10.85
CA ASP A 22 -3.72 6.36 12.05
C ASP A 22 -2.98 5.31 12.90
N ALA A 23 -3.61 4.15 13.12
CA ALA A 23 -2.99 3.07 13.89
C ALA A 23 -1.71 2.54 13.22
N VAL A 24 -1.71 2.42 11.88
CA VAL A 24 -0.52 1.99 11.13
C VAL A 24 0.65 2.96 11.35
N PHE A 25 0.42 4.27 11.20
CA PHE A 25 1.47 5.27 11.38
C PHE A 25 1.91 5.43 12.83
N ILE A 26 0.98 5.35 13.80
CA ILE A 26 1.34 5.36 15.22
C ILE A 26 2.24 4.17 15.54
N CYS A 27 1.91 2.96 15.08
CA CYS A 27 2.76 1.79 15.28
C CYS A 27 4.13 1.96 14.63
N ALA A 28 4.20 2.47 13.40
CA ALA A 28 5.48 2.74 12.73
C ALA A 28 6.38 3.70 13.54
N LEU A 29 5.80 4.77 14.11
CA LEU A 29 6.53 5.72 14.95
C LEU A 29 6.96 5.11 16.30
N VAL A 30 6.06 4.37 16.96
CA VAL A 30 6.33 3.79 18.29
C VAL A 30 7.39 2.69 18.22
N PHE A 31 7.34 1.84 17.19
CA PHE A 31 8.28 0.74 17.02
C PHE A 31 9.51 1.11 16.18
N ASN A 32 9.55 2.32 15.62
CA ASN A 32 10.60 2.77 14.70
C ASN A 32 10.86 1.76 13.56
N MET A 33 9.78 1.24 12.99
CA MET A 33 9.79 0.22 11.93
C MET A 33 8.88 0.66 10.78
N SER A 34 9.16 0.17 9.57
CA SER A 34 8.30 0.48 8.43
C SER A 34 6.92 -0.18 8.56
N PRO A 35 5.84 0.44 8.06
CA PRO A 35 4.53 -0.20 7.96
C PRO A 35 4.55 -1.55 7.25
N LEU A 36 5.47 -1.74 6.29
CA LEU A 36 5.65 -3.00 5.56
C LEU A 36 6.13 -4.13 6.48
N GLN A 37 7.04 -3.84 7.41
CA GLN A 37 7.52 -4.83 8.37
C GLN A 37 6.48 -5.14 9.46
N LEU A 38 5.70 -4.14 9.87
CA LEU A 38 4.71 -4.29 10.93
C LEU A 38 3.39 -4.91 10.46
N PHE A 39 2.98 -4.61 9.22
CA PHE A 39 1.69 -5.02 8.66
C PHE A 39 1.82 -5.55 7.22
N PRO A 40 2.63 -6.60 6.99
CA PRO A 40 2.95 -7.08 5.64
C PRO A 40 1.71 -7.45 4.83
N GLY A 41 0.73 -8.14 5.45
CA GLY A 41 -0.52 -8.51 4.78
C GLY A 41 -1.36 -7.30 4.35
N LEU A 42 -1.51 -6.30 5.22
CA LEU A 42 -2.24 -5.07 4.89
C LEU A 42 -1.54 -4.30 3.77
N MET A 43 -0.21 -4.23 3.80
CA MET A 43 0.56 -3.55 2.77
C MET A 43 0.50 -4.28 1.42
N SER A 44 0.47 -5.61 1.42
CA SER A 44 0.26 -6.42 0.20
C SER A 44 -1.11 -6.15 -0.41
N GLU A 45 -2.19 -6.21 0.39
CA GLU A 45 -3.54 -5.90 -0.07
C GLU A 45 -3.65 -4.46 -0.62
N LEU A 46 -3.01 -3.50 0.04
CA LEU A 46 -3.00 -2.12 -0.40
C LEU A 46 -2.24 -1.97 -1.73
N HIS A 47 -1.10 -2.63 -1.88
CA HIS A 47 -0.32 -2.62 -3.10
C HIS A 47 -1.11 -3.21 -4.28
N GLU A 48 -1.74 -4.37 -4.09
CA GLU A 48 -2.62 -4.98 -5.10
C GLU A 48 -3.79 -4.07 -5.46
N ALA A 49 -4.44 -3.44 -4.48
CA ALA A 49 -5.56 -2.53 -4.72
C ALA A 49 -5.14 -1.28 -5.51
N VAL A 50 -3.94 -0.74 -5.26
CA VAL A 50 -3.38 0.39 -6.00
C VAL A 50 -3.06 -0.01 -7.44
N LEU A 51 -2.38 -1.14 -7.64
CA LEU A 51 -2.01 -1.60 -8.97
C LEU A 51 -3.23 -1.95 -9.82
N ARG A 52 -4.25 -2.59 -9.23
CA ARG A 52 -5.51 -2.86 -9.92
C ARG A 52 -6.17 -1.58 -10.44
N ARG A 53 -6.30 -0.55 -9.59
CA ARG A 53 -6.88 0.74 -9.97
C ARG A 53 -6.04 1.49 -10.99
N ALA A 54 -4.71 1.40 -10.88
CA ALA A 54 -3.80 1.95 -11.87
C ALA A 54 -4.02 1.29 -13.23
N ASN A 55 -4.21 -0.03 -13.27
CA ASN A 55 -4.50 -0.76 -14.49
C ASN A 55 -5.87 -0.38 -15.08
N GLU A 56 -6.91 -0.32 -14.26
CA GLU A 56 -8.24 0.17 -14.69
C GLU A 56 -8.14 1.54 -15.36
N LEU A 57 -7.45 2.50 -14.73
CA LEU A 57 -7.24 3.83 -15.30
C LEU A 57 -6.39 3.80 -16.56
N TYR A 58 -5.37 2.95 -16.63
CA TYR A 58 -4.54 2.81 -17.82
C TYR A 58 -5.36 2.37 -19.03
N GLU A 59 -6.23 1.37 -18.86
CA GLU A 59 -7.13 0.87 -19.91
C GLU A 59 -8.16 1.93 -20.32
N GLU A 60 -8.76 2.65 -19.36
CA GLU A 60 -9.72 3.73 -19.64
C GLU A 60 -9.12 4.87 -20.47
N LEU A 61 -7.83 5.13 -20.30
CA LEU A 61 -7.11 6.18 -21.01
C LEU A 61 -6.63 5.75 -22.41
N GLN A 62 -6.70 4.45 -22.75
CA GLN A 62 -6.33 3.98 -24.09
C GLN A 62 -7.26 4.59 -25.14
N GLY A 63 -6.68 5.24 -26.15
CA GLY A 63 -7.42 5.84 -27.27
C GLY A 63 -7.67 7.34 -27.17
N ASP A 64 -7.39 7.99 -26.04
CA ASP A 64 -7.34 9.46 -25.95
C ASP A 64 -5.94 10.00 -26.31
N SER A 65 -5.89 10.84 -27.35
CA SER A 65 -4.66 11.43 -27.88
C SER A 65 -4.28 12.78 -27.22
N SER A 66 -5.01 13.19 -26.19
CA SER A 66 -4.72 14.43 -25.48
C SER A 66 -3.34 14.39 -24.80
N LYS A 67 -2.63 15.53 -24.82
CA LYS A 67 -1.31 15.66 -24.18
C LYS A 67 -1.34 15.28 -22.70
N THR A 68 -2.41 15.64 -22.00
CA THR A 68 -2.62 15.32 -20.60
C THR A 68 -2.78 13.82 -20.37
N THR A 69 -3.51 13.13 -21.24
CA THR A 69 -3.64 11.66 -21.16
C THR A 69 -2.31 10.98 -21.41
N ARG A 70 -1.50 11.46 -22.36
CA ARG A 70 -0.17 10.90 -22.58
C ARG A 70 0.73 10.98 -21.35
N ILE A 71 0.74 12.12 -20.64
CA ILE A 71 1.50 12.29 -19.39
C ILE A 71 1.03 11.29 -18.32
N LYS A 72 -0.28 11.05 -18.19
CA LYS A 72 -0.82 10.08 -17.23
C LYS A 72 -0.42 8.64 -17.60
N LEU A 73 -0.48 8.29 -18.88
CA LEU A 73 -0.05 6.98 -19.37
C LEU A 73 1.45 6.75 -19.09
N ASP A 74 2.31 7.72 -19.41
CA ASP A 74 3.75 7.63 -19.14
C ASP A 74 4.05 7.44 -17.63
N PHE A 75 3.26 8.07 -16.75
CA PHE A 75 3.36 7.87 -15.30
C PHE A 75 2.94 6.44 -14.89
N LEU A 76 1.83 5.93 -15.43
CA LEU A 76 1.33 4.59 -15.12
C LEU A 76 2.29 3.50 -15.63
N GLU A 77 2.86 3.67 -16.83
CA GLU A 77 3.89 2.77 -17.36
C GLU A 77 5.11 2.69 -16.43
N GLN A 78 5.60 3.84 -15.94
CA GLN A 78 6.69 3.88 -14.96
C GLN A 78 6.30 3.24 -13.62
N LEU A 79 5.05 3.39 -13.19
CA LEU A 79 4.55 2.76 -11.97
C LEU A 79 4.60 1.24 -12.08
N PHE A 80 4.13 0.68 -13.20
CA PHE A 80 4.13 -0.77 -13.45
C PHE A 80 5.56 -1.33 -13.49
N GLN A 81 6.48 -0.66 -14.20
CA GLN A 81 7.89 -1.05 -14.23
C GLN A 81 8.54 -1.12 -12.83
N ARG A 82 8.21 -0.17 -11.94
CA ARG A 82 8.70 -0.17 -10.56
C ARG A 82 8.12 -1.30 -9.72
N SER A 83 6.89 -1.72 -10.01
CA SER A 83 6.26 -2.84 -9.30
C SER A 83 6.78 -4.20 -9.74
N GLU A 84 7.10 -4.37 -11.03
CA GLU A 84 7.66 -5.63 -11.57
C GLU A 84 9.11 -5.86 -11.13
N THR A 85 9.89 -4.78 -10.98
CA THR A 85 11.29 -4.82 -10.56
C THR A 85 11.47 -4.99 -9.05
N LYS A 86 10.41 -4.85 -8.26
CA LYS A 86 10.44 -5.01 -6.80
C LYS A 86 9.44 -6.09 -6.37
N PRO A 87 9.76 -7.39 -6.52
CA PRO A 87 9.07 -8.38 -5.73
C PRO A 87 9.22 -7.99 -4.26
N LEU A 88 8.12 -7.92 -3.51
CA LEU A 88 8.18 -7.75 -2.06
C LEU A 88 9.04 -8.91 -1.52
N ASP A 89 10.29 -8.62 -1.17
CA ASP A 89 11.17 -9.55 -0.49
C ASP A 89 10.49 -9.95 0.82
N SER A 90 9.85 -11.12 0.78
CA SER A 90 9.29 -11.84 1.92
C SER A 90 10.38 -12.68 2.59
N SER A 91 11.57 -12.11 2.77
CA SER A 91 12.71 -12.77 3.40
C SER A 91 13.44 -11.78 4.29
N VAL A 92 13.08 -11.73 5.58
CA VAL A 92 13.93 -11.93 6.78
C VAL A 92 12.99 -12.07 7.96
#